data_AF-A0A7S3HL72-F1
#
_entry.id   AF-A0A7S3HL72-F1
#
_cell.length_a   1.000
_cell.length_b   1.000
_cell.length_c   1.000
_cell.angle_alpha   90.00
_cell.angle_beta   90.00
_cell.angle_gamma   90.00
#
_symmetry.space_group_name_H-M   'P 1'
#
loop_
_entity.id
_entity.type
_entity.pdbx_description
1 polymer ?
#
loop_
_entity_poly.entity_id
_entity_poly.type
_entity_poly.pdbx_seq_one_letter_code
_entity_poly.pdbx_strand_id
1 'polypeptide(L)'
;EKYDEAIVACDVALDLDPDNVKALYRRAEARIRPSSSTAYDLDLAIKDLAKALSADPKNNMVEKLLKRLRGERKVQRDKDSKTFTGMFERGEVYDKGMENSTAPCQSELEMREVQKRIDDISDNDSLEKRCEDAELLRDLYMRNGKEDEAKELNE
;
A
#
# COMPACT_ATOMS: atom_id res chain seq x y z
N GLU A 1 17.30 7.26 -23.66
CA GLU A 1 17.75 6.80 -24.99
C GLU A 1 19.07 6.04 -24.91
N LYS A 2 20.25 6.66 -24.83
CA LYS A 2 21.54 5.91 -24.90
C LYS A 2 21.78 4.86 -23.79
N TYR A 3 21.19 5.02 -22.61
CA TYR A 3 21.37 4.06 -21.51
C TYR A 3 20.42 2.88 -21.60
N ASP A 4 19.21 3.09 -22.12
CA ASP A 4 18.20 2.05 -22.29
C ASP A 4 18.66 1.03 -23.35
N GLU A 5 19.20 1.53 -24.46
CA GLU A 5 19.84 0.70 -25.49
C GLU A 5 21.02 -0.10 -24.93
N ALA A 6 21.83 0.49 -24.04
CA ALA A 6 22.95 -0.20 -23.41
C ALA A 6 22.47 -1.32 -22.47
N ILE A 7 21.35 -1.14 -21.77
CA ILE A 7 20.73 -2.18 -20.94
C ILE A 7 20.29 -3.34 -21.84
N VAL A 8 19.56 -3.06 -22.93
CA VAL A 8 19.10 -4.10 -23.88
C VAL A 8 20.27 -4.86 -24.49
N ALA A 9 21.34 -4.17 -24.91
CA ALA A 9 22.54 -4.81 -25.44
C ALA A 9 23.22 -5.71 -24.39
N CYS A 10 23.25 -5.30 -23.12
CA CYS A 10 23.78 -6.12 -22.04
C CYS A 10 22.87 -7.32 -21.73
N ASP A 11 21.54 -7.17 -21.83
CA ASP A 11 20.59 -8.26 -21.64
C ASP A 11 20.82 -9.37 -22.68
N VAL A 12 20.93 -9.01 -23.97
CA VAL A 12 21.28 -9.98 -25.04
C VAL A 12 22.63 -10.65 -24.78
N ALA A 13 23.62 -9.91 -24.27
CA ALA A 13 24.92 -10.50 -23.93
C ALA A 13 24.82 -11.50 -22.76
N LEU A 14 23.91 -11.27 -21.82
CA LEU A 14 23.67 -12.14 -20.66
C LEU A 14 22.78 -13.34 -21.02
N ASP A 15 21.95 -13.24 -22.06
CA ASP A 15 21.24 -14.38 -22.60
C ASP A 15 22.20 -15.41 -23.23
N LEU A 16 23.31 -14.93 -23.79
CA LEU A 16 24.37 -15.78 -24.35
C LEU A 16 25.36 -16.29 -23.27
N ASP A 17 25.76 -15.41 -22.34
CA ASP A 17 26.64 -15.74 -21.23
C ASP A 17 26.13 -15.09 -19.93
N PRO A 18 25.37 -15.83 -19.11
CA PRO A 18 24.68 -15.29 -17.95
C PRO A 18 25.64 -14.84 -16.84
N ASP A 19 26.88 -15.31 -16.83
CA ASP A 19 27.87 -15.03 -15.79
C ASP A 19 28.95 -14.05 -16.27
N ASN A 20 28.71 -13.39 -17.41
CA ASN A 20 29.61 -12.38 -17.96
C ASN A 20 29.69 -11.14 -17.04
N VAL A 21 30.77 -11.08 -16.27
CA VAL A 21 31.09 -10.00 -15.33
C VAL A 21 31.07 -8.61 -16.00
N LYS A 22 31.52 -8.50 -17.25
CA LYS A 22 31.57 -7.21 -17.96
C LYS A 22 30.17 -6.74 -18.36
N ALA A 23 29.32 -7.66 -18.81
CA ALA A 23 27.95 -7.33 -19.18
C ALA A 23 27.13 -6.95 -17.93
N LEU A 24 27.26 -7.70 -16.83
CA LEU A 24 26.64 -7.36 -15.55
C LEU A 24 27.08 -6.00 -15.02
N TYR A 25 28.39 -5.69 -15.06
CA TYR A 25 28.91 -4.41 -14.61
C TYR A 25 28.39 -3.23 -15.46
N ARG A 26 28.40 -3.38 -16.80
CA ARG A 26 27.92 -2.34 -17.71
C ARG A 26 26.43 -2.11 -17.59
N ARG A 27 25.64 -3.17 -17.40
CA ARG A 27 24.19 -3.06 -17.14
C ARG A 27 23.91 -2.32 -15.84
N ALA A 28 24.66 -2.62 -14.78
CA ALA A 28 24.56 -1.91 -13.51
C ALA A 28 24.90 -0.41 -13.65
N GLU A 29 25.98 -0.06 -14.36
CA GLU A 29 26.33 1.34 -14.63
C GLU A 29 25.27 2.07 -15.47
N ALA A 30 24.73 1.42 -16.50
CA ALA A 30 23.69 2.01 -17.35
C ALA A 30 22.40 2.27 -16.58
N ARG A 31 22.08 1.48 -15.57
CA ARG A 31 20.92 1.68 -14.68
C ARG A 31 21.07 2.89 -13.74
N ILE A 32 22.27 3.12 -13.20
CA ILE A 32 22.50 4.16 -12.17
C ILE A 32 22.95 5.52 -12.73
N ARG A 33 23.53 5.54 -13.93
CA ARG A 33 24.08 6.77 -14.52
C ARG A 33 23.03 7.81 -14.93
N PRO A 34 21.83 7.43 -15.41
CA PRO A 34 20.77 8.40 -15.68
C PRO A 34 20.37 9.17 -14.42
N SER A 35 20.15 10.47 -14.54
CA SER A 35 19.62 11.30 -13.44
C SER A 35 18.19 10.91 -13.03
N SER A 36 17.48 10.17 -13.89
CA SER A 36 16.17 9.58 -13.65
C SER A 36 16.23 8.22 -12.93
N SER A 37 17.42 7.75 -12.52
CA SER A 37 17.56 6.46 -11.83
C SER A 37 16.73 6.44 -10.56
N THR A 38 15.90 5.41 -10.43
CA THR A 38 15.01 5.22 -9.29
C THR A 38 15.69 4.37 -8.21
N ALA A 39 15.11 4.39 -7.02
CA ALA A 39 15.38 3.43 -5.94
C ALA A 39 15.39 1.96 -6.42
N TYR A 40 14.48 1.61 -7.33
CA TYR A 40 14.36 0.28 -7.91
C TYR A 40 15.54 -0.07 -8.82
N ASP A 41 15.98 0.88 -9.65
CA ASP A 41 17.12 0.69 -10.56
C ASP A 41 18.43 0.48 -9.81
N LEU A 42 18.59 1.17 -8.67
CA LEU A 42 19.68 0.95 -7.72
C LEU A 42 19.69 -0.47 -7.16
N ASP A 43 18.54 -1.01 -6.76
CA ASP A 43 18.45 -2.39 -6.25
C ASP A 43 18.78 -3.41 -7.34
N LEU A 44 18.32 -3.18 -8.56
CA LEU A 44 18.65 -4.02 -9.71
C LEU A 44 20.16 -3.99 -10.04
N ALA A 45 20.78 -2.81 -10.01
CA ALA A 45 22.23 -2.67 -10.19
C ALA A 45 23.02 -3.39 -9.09
N ILE A 46 22.57 -3.32 -7.83
CA ILE A 46 23.18 -4.06 -6.71
C ILE A 46 23.10 -5.57 -6.94
N LYS A 47 21.98 -6.09 -7.46
CA LYS A 47 21.83 -7.51 -7.79
C LYS A 47 22.80 -7.95 -8.90
N ASP A 48 22.92 -7.15 -9.96
CA ASP A 48 23.84 -7.42 -11.07
C ASP A 48 25.30 -7.49 -10.59
N LEU A 49 25.72 -6.53 -9.77
CA LEU A 49 27.08 -6.49 -9.21
C LEU A 49 27.34 -7.61 -8.20
N ALA A 50 26.32 -8.00 -7.42
CA ALA A 50 26.44 -9.15 -6.53
C ALA A 50 26.67 -10.45 -7.32
N LYS A 51 25.91 -10.65 -8.42
CA LYS A 51 26.11 -11.78 -9.32
C LYS A 51 27.51 -11.73 -9.97
N ALA A 52 27.95 -10.54 -10.39
CA ALA A 52 29.27 -10.36 -10.97
C ALA A 52 30.41 -10.72 -10.00
N LEU A 53 30.27 -10.43 -8.70
CA LEU A 53 31.23 -10.86 -7.68
C LEU A 53 31.18 -12.36 -7.40
N SER A 54 30.02 -13.00 -7.53
CA SER A 54 29.92 -14.46 -7.44
C SER A 54 30.66 -15.15 -8.58
N ALA A 55 30.65 -14.57 -9.78
CA ALA A 55 31.37 -15.08 -10.95
C ALA A 55 32.88 -14.77 -10.89
N ASP A 56 33.28 -13.54 -10.51
CA ASP A 56 34.68 -13.15 -10.32
C ASP A 56 34.89 -12.39 -9.00
N PRO A 57 35.23 -13.11 -7.92
CA PRO A 57 35.46 -12.52 -6.60
C PRO A 57 36.68 -11.60 -6.52
N LYS A 58 37.60 -11.65 -7.49
CA LYS A 58 38.85 -10.86 -7.47
C LYS A 58 38.68 -9.47 -8.09
N ASN A 59 37.48 -9.15 -8.59
CA ASN A 59 37.27 -7.91 -9.32
C ASN A 59 37.01 -6.72 -8.38
N ASN A 60 38.09 -6.02 -8.04
CA ASN A 60 38.08 -4.82 -7.19
C ASN A 60 37.17 -3.70 -7.71
N MET A 61 36.94 -3.61 -9.03
CA MET A 61 36.08 -2.57 -9.61
C MET A 61 34.62 -2.81 -9.26
N VAL A 62 34.17 -4.06 -9.37
CA VAL A 62 32.80 -4.48 -9.03
C VAL A 62 32.56 -4.30 -7.53
N GLU A 63 33.54 -4.69 -6.69
CA GLU A 63 33.44 -4.54 -5.23
C GLU A 63 33.29 -3.07 -4.81
N LYS A 64 34.12 -2.18 -5.36
CA LYS A 64 34.06 -0.74 -5.06
C LYS A 64 32.71 -0.15 -5.45
N LEU A 65 32.21 -0.49 -6.64
CA LEU A 65 30.91 0.01 -7.10
C LEU A 65 29.77 -0.51 -6.22
N LEU A 66 29.78 -1.80 -5.87
CA LEU A 66 28.77 -2.40 -4.99
C LEU A 66 28.74 -1.73 -3.61
N LYS A 67 29.91 -1.47 -3.01
CA LYS A 67 30.00 -0.77 -1.71
C LYS A 67 29.39 0.63 -1.79
N ARG A 68 29.70 1.37 -2.87
CA ARG A 68 29.12 2.70 -3.12
C ARG A 68 27.59 2.64 -3.21
N LEU A 69 27.05 1.77 -4.07
CA LEU A 69 25.60 1.68 -4.29
C LEU A 69 24.84 1.23 -3.03
N ARG A 70 25.40 0.29 -2.25
CA ARG A 70 24.82 -0.10 -0.96
C ARG A 70 24.78 1.05 0.04
N GLY A 71 25.82 1.88 0.07
CA GLY A 71 25.86 3.10 0.88
C GLY A 71 24.78 4.09 0.48
N GLU A 72 24.68 4.40 -0.82
CA GLU A 72 23.66 5.30 -1.37
C GLU A 72 22.24 4.78 -1.07
N ARG A 73 21.99 3.47 -1.27
CA ARG A 73 20.70 2.84 -1.01
C ARG A 73 20.30 2.88 0.47
N LYS A 74 21.25 2.68 1.38
CA LYS A 74 21.01 2.79 2.82
C LYS A 74 20.63 4.21 3.21
N VAL A 75 21.37 5.21 2.72
CA VAL A 75 21.06 6.63 2.98
C VAL A 75 19.67 6.99 2.44
N GLN A 76 19.31 6.52 1.24
CA GLN A 76 17.97 6.72 0.69
C GLN A 76 16.90 6.10 1.60
N ARG A 77 17.09 4.83 2.00
CA ARG A 77 16.16 4.12 2.90
C ARG A 77 16.02 4.79 4.26
N ASP A 78 17.10 5.32 4.82
CA ASP A 78 17.08 6.03 6.10
C ASP A 78 16.33 7.37 5.98
N LYS A 79 16.48 8.08 4.86
CA LYS A 79 15.70 9.31 4.56
C LYS A 79 14.23 9.00 4.36
N ASP A 80 13.93 7.99 3.55
CA ASP A 80 12.57 7.54 3.27
C ASP A 80 11.91 7.13 4.59
N SER A 81 12.57 6.28 5.40
CA SER A 81 12.09 5.87 6.71
C SER A 81 11.75 7.06 7.61
N LYS A 82 12.63 8.06 7.74
CA LYS A 82 12.36 9.25 8.55
C LYS A 82 11.20 10.09 8.02
N THR A 83 11.04 10.16 6.70
CA THR A 83 9.98 10.93 6.06
C THR A 83 8.62 10.26 6.24
N PHE A 84 8.56 8.94 6.01
CA PHE A 84 7.32 8.17 6.00
C PHE A 84 6.90 7.64 7.38
N THR A 85 7.83 7.36 8.30
CA THR A 85 7.47 6.89 9.67
C THR A 85 6.61 7.91 10.39
N GLY A 86 6.99 9.19 10.33
CA GLY A 86 6.19 10.27 10.91
C GLY A 86 4.94 10.63 10.09
N MET A 87 4.71 10.06 8.91
CA MET A 87 3.46 10.28 8.14
C MET A 87 2.30 9.44 8.69
N PHE A 88 2.57 8.26 9.25
CA PHE A 88 1.53 7.43 9.88
C PHE A 88 1.11 7.97 11.26
N GLU A 89 2.02 8.63 11.97
CA GLU A 89 1.73 9.29 13.25
C GLU A 89 1.02 10.64 13.09
N ARG A 90 1.26 11.35 11.97
CA ARG A 90 0.66 12.67 11.68
C ARG A 90 -0.58 12.61 10.80
N GLY A 91 -0.76 11.51 10.05
CA GLY A 91 -1.98 11.29 9.28
C GLY A 91 -3.06 10.79 10.21
N GLU A 92 -4.19 11.51 10.27
CA GLU A 92 -5.46 10.89 10.62
C GLU A 92 -5.69 9.81 9.56
N VAL A 93 -5.46 8.55 9.93
CA VAL A 93 -5.78 7.41 9.07
C VAL A 93 -7.27 7.54 8.75
N TYR A 94 -7.60 7.83 7.49
CA TYR A 94 -8.98 7.80 7.02
C TYR A 94 -9.49 6.37 7.24
N ASP A 95 -10.30 6.19 8.27
CA ASP A 95 -10.84 4.90 8.66
C ASP A 95 -12.00 4.55 7.71
N LYS A 96 -11.73 3.70 6.73
CA LYS A 96 -12.73 2.98 5.93
C LYS A 96 -12.32 1.51 5.93
N GLY A 97 -12.90 0.61 6.71
CA GLY A 97 -14.00 0.68 7.67
C GLY A 97 -13.83 -0.48 8.68
N MET A 98 -14.90 -1.07 9.22
CA MET A 98 -14.99 -2.47 9.73
C MET A 98 -13.64 -3.24 9.88
N GLU A 99 -13.21 -3.76 11.04
CA GLU A 99 -13.97 -4.51 12.05
C GLU A 99 -13.30 -4.36 13.44
N ASN A 100 -14.11 -4.07 14.47
CA ASN A 100 -13.81 -4.26 15.90
C ASN A 100 -12.84 -3.31 16.64
N SER A 101 -12.98 -2.00 16.42
CA SER A 101 -12.82 -1.03 17.50
C SER A 101 -14.00 -0.08 17.51
N THR A 102 -14.94 -0.32 18.43
CA THR A 102 -16.30 0.25 18.48
C THR A 102 -16.31 1.75 18.84
N ALA A 103 -15.94 2.61 17.88
CA ALA A 103 -16.63 3.87 17.70
C ALA A 103 -17.82 3.60 16.75
N PRO A 104 -19.07 3.92 17.14
CA PRO A 104 -20.23 3.55 16.33
C PRO A 104 -20.17 4.25 14.96
N CYS A 105 -20.32 3.46 13.90
CA CYS A 105 -20.41 3.96 12.52
C CYS A 105 -21.58 4.95 12.40
N GLN A 106 -21.53 5.92 11.48
CA GLN A 106 -22.64 6.87 11.26
C GLN A 106 -23.99 6.15 11.11
N SER A 107 -23.99 4.97 10.48
CA SER A 107 -25.17 4.12 10.35
C SER A 107 -25.65 3.49 11.68
N GLU A 108 -24.76 3.24 12.65
CA GLU A 108 -25.14 2.80 14.01
C GLU A 108 -25.70 3.94 14.87
N LEU A 109 -25.20 5.15 14.66
CA LEU A 109 -25.76 6.35 15.29
C LEU A 109 -27.17 6.63 14.74
N GLU A 110 -27.35 6.55 13.42
CA GLU A 110 -28.65 6.69 12.76
C GLU A 110 -29.67 5.64 13.23
N MET A 111 -29.28 4.35 13.34
CA MET A 111 -30.15 3.31 13.91
C MET A 111 -30.55 3.63 15.37
N ARG A 112 -29.62 4.10 16.21
CA ARG A 112 -29.91 4.49 17.59
C ARG A 112 -30.81 5.73 17.69
N GLU A 113 -30.68 6.67 16.77
CA GLU A 113 -31.53 7.87 16.72
C GLU A 113 -32.95 7.53 16.26
N VAL A 114 -33.10 6.64 15.27
CA VAL A 114 -34.42 6.16 14.83
C VAL A 114 -35.07 5.33 15.93
N GLN A 115 -34.32 4.43 16.60
CA GLN A 115 -34.84 3.66 17.73
C GLN A 115 -35.34 4.56 18.86
N LYS A 116 -34.59 5.61 19.23
CA LYS A 116 -35.04 6.58 20.23
C LYS A 116 -36.30 7.32 19.80
N ARG A 117 -36.42 7.68 18.53
CA ARG A 117 -37.66 8.28 18.01
C ARG A 117 -38.84 7.34 18.15
N ILE A 118 -38.65 6.04 17.93
CA ILE A 118 -39.69 5.02 18.13
C ILE A 118 -40.05 4.88 19.62
N ASP A 119 -39.06 4.84 20.50
CA ASP A 119 -39.25 4.68 21.95
C ASP A 119 -39.94 5.91 22.59
N ASP A 120 -39.68 7.11 22.06
CA ASP A 120 -40.25 8.38 22.50
C ASP A 120 -41.61 8.72 21.82
N ILE A 121 -42.17 7.84 20.99
CA ILE A 121 -43.48 8.05 20.33
C ILE A 121 -44.58 8.25 21.39
N SER A 122 -45.31 9.35 21.26
CA SER A 122 -46.48 9.64 22.08
C SER A 122 -47.78 9.20 21.37
N ASP A 123 -48.85 8.94 22.12
CA ASP A 123 -50.18 8.58 21.57
C ASP A 123 -50.80 9.67 20.67
N ASN A 124 -50.20 10.86 20.63
CA ASN A 124 -50.60 11.98 19.79
C ASN A 124 -49.89 12.00 18.41
N ASP A 125 -48.91 11.13 18.17
CA ASP A 125 -48.21 11.02 16.89
C ASP A 125 -49.01 10.20 15.87
N SER A 126 -48.99 10.65 14.61
CA SER A 126 -49.69 9.98 13.51
C SER A 126 -49.18 8.55 13.32
N LEU A 127 -50.10 7.59 13.18
CA LEU A 127 -49.77 6.19 12.89
C LEU A 127 -48.84 6.03 11.68
N GLU A 128 -48.98 6.90 10.68
CA GLU A 128 -48.15 6.94 9.48
C GLU A 128 -46.66 7.16 9.82
N LYS A 129 -46.37 8.11 10.73
CA LYS A 129 -44.98 8.38 11.17
C LYS A 129 -44.36 7.21 11.93
N ARG A 130 -45.19 6.49 12.70
CA ARG A 130 -44.75 5.33 13.48
C ARG A 130 -44.33 4.18 12.56
N CYS A 131 -45.11 3.96 11.49
CA CYS A 131 -44.79 2.97 10.48
C CYS A 131 -43.53 3.36 9.69
N GLU A 132 -43.41 4.63 9.28
CA GLU A 132 -42.24 5.13 8.53
C GLU A 132 -40.94 4.98 9.33
N ASP A 133 -40.93 5.32 10.62
CA ASP A 133 -39.73 5.20 11.45
C ASP A 133 -39.35 3.73 11.69
N ALA A 134 -40.32 2.82 11.86
CA ALA A 134 -40.07 1.38 11.98
C ALA A 134 -39.52 0.77 10.69
N GLU A 135 -40.07 1.16 9.53
CA GLU A 135 -39.57 0.73 8.22
C GLU A 135 -38.14 1.24 7.95
N LEU A 136 -37.88 2.50 8.29
CA LEU A 136 -36.56 3.11 8.17
C LEU A 136 -35.53 2.37 9.03
N LEU A 137 -35.87 2.03 10.26
CA LEU A 137 -35.01 1.29 11.17
C LEU A 137 -34.68 -0.11 10.61
N ARG A 138 -35.69 -0.82 10.10
CA ARG A 138 -35.51 -2.13 9.47
C ARG A 138 -34.56 -2.07 8.28
N ASP A 139 -34.75 -1.11 7.38
CA ASP A 139 -33.94 -0.95 6.18
C ASP A 139 -32.47 -0.63 6.53
N LEU A 140 -32.24 0.14 7.60
CA LEU A 140 -30.91 0.39 8.15
C LEU A 140 -30.26 -0.88 8.73
N TYR A 141 -31.03 -1.71 9.45
CA TYR A 141 -30.54 -2.99 9.96
C TYR A 141 -30.15 -3.97 8.83
N MET A 142 -30.97 -4.07 7.78
CA MET A 142 -30.68 -4.91 6.61
C MET A 142 -29.40 -4.46 5.89
N ARG A 143 -29.20 -3.15 5.68
CA ARG A 143 -28.00 -2.61 5.03
C ARG A 143 -26.72 -2.82 5.84
N ASN A 144 -26.84 -2.88 7.18
CA ASN A 144 -25.72 -3.11 8.09
C ASN A 144 -25.49 -4.60 8.41
N GLY A 145 -26.17 -5.51 7.73
CA GLY A 145 -26.01 -6.96 7.90
C GLY A 145 -26.60 -7.51 9.20
N LYS A 146 -27.45 -6.76 9.90
CA LYS A 146 -28.16 -7.17 11.12
C LYS A 146 -29.55 -7.70 10.75
N GLU A 147 -29.57 -8.77 9.96
CA GLU A 147 -30.80 -9.31 9.37
C GLU A 147 -31.77 -9.91 10.41
N ASP A 148 -31.26 -10.36 11.56
CA ASP A 148 -32.09 -10.94 12.62
C ASP A 148 -32.91 -9.86 13.35
N GLU A 149 -32.26 -8.73 13.71
CA GLU A 149 -32.90 -7.55 14.31
C GLU A 149 -33.95 -6.92 13.36
N ALA A 150 -33.70 -6.97 12.05
CA ALA A 150 -34.65 -6.52 11.03
C ALA A 150 -35.89 -7.41 10.90
N LYS A 151 -35.79 -8.71 11.22
CA LYS A 151 -36.92 -9.65 11.17
C LYS A 151 -37.82 -9.51 12.39
N GLU A 152 -37.25 -9.28 13.57
CA GLU A 152 -38.00 -9.04 14.82
C GLU A 152 -38.91 -7.80 14.73
N LEU A 153 -38.58 -6.81 13.90
CA LEU A 153 -39.41 -5.62 13.66
C LEU A 153 -40.66 -5.89 12.80
N ASN A 154 -40.77 -7.04 12.14
CA ASN A 154 -41.90 -7.42 11.28
C ASN A 154 -42.84 -8.47 11.92
N GLU A 155 -42.51 -9.01 13.10
CA GLU A 155 -43.35 -9.95 13.87
C GLU A 155 -44.30 -9.23 14.82
#